data_AF-A0A969MK55-F1
#
_entry.id   AF-A0A969MK55-F1
#
_cell.length_a   1.000
_cell.length_b   1.000
_cell.length_c   1.000
_cell.angle_alpha   90.00
_cell.angle_beta   90.00
_cell.angle_gamma   90.00
#
_symmetry.space_group_name_H-M   'P 1'
#
loop_
_entity.id
_entity.type
_entity.pdbx_description
1 polymer ?
#
loop_
_entity_poly.entity_id
_entity_poly.type
_entity_poly.pdbx_seq_one_letter_code
_entity_poly.pdbx_strand_id
1 'polypeptide(L)' 'MFGLSEWKKTRFYQEVREETKLETIPRLLKMGLTTQQIAQALELDVEMVRQVVNKLS' A
#
# COMPACT_ATOMS: atom_id res chain seq x y z
N MET A 1 6.72 -29.37 0.52
CA MET A 1 7.48 -28.16 0.91
C MET A 1 6.63 -26.96 0.50
N PHE A 2 6.39 -26.01 1.40
CA PHE A 2 5.48 -24.89 1.12
C PHE A 2 6.22 -23.84 0.27
N GLY A 3 5.71 -23.53 -0.92
CA GLY A 3 6.37 -22.66 -1.89
C GLY A 3 5.95 -21.19 -1.75
N LEU A 4 6.65 -20.31 -2.48
CA LEU A 4 6.34 -18.87 -2.51
C LEU A 4 4.94 -18.59 -3.07
N SER A 5 4.46 -19.42 -4.00
CA SER A 5 3.14 -19.30 -4.60
C SER A 5 2.01 -19.55 -3.58
N GLU A 6 2.22 -20.48 -2.67
CA GLU A 6 1.31 -20.81 -1.58
C GLU A 6 1.36 -19.73 -0.49
N TRP A 7 2.55 -19.20 -0.18
CA TRP A 7 2.70 -18.04 0.72
C TRP A 7 1.91 -16.82 0.24
N LYS A 8 1.98 -16.50 -1.05
CA LYS A 8 1.26 -15.36 -1.66
C LYS A 8 -0.26 -15.46 -1.53
N LYS A 9 -0.80 -16.67 -1.36
CA LYS A 9 -2.24 -16.92 -1.17
C LYS A 9 -2.67 -16.81 0.29
N THR A 10 -1.73 -16.77 1.24
CA THR A 10 -2.07 -16.63 2.65
C THR A 10 -2.59 -15.22 2.92
N ARG A 11 -3.59 -15.11 3.82
CA ARG A 11 -4.12 -13.82 4.28
C ARG A 11 -3.02 -12.94 4.87
N PHE A 12 -2.15 -13.55 5.68
CA PHE A 12 -0.99 -12.88 6.27
C PHE A 12 -0.11 -12.20 5.21
N TYR A 13 0.23 -12.88 4.11
CA TYR A 13 1.02 -12.26 3.06
C TYR A 13 0.30 -11.10 2.36
N GLN A 14 -1.02 -11.21 2.17
CA GLN A 14 -1.82 -10.14 1.56
C GLN A 14 -1.86 -8.92 2.47
N GLU A 15 -2.10 -9.11 3.77
CA GLU A 15 -2.10 -8.05 4.79
C GLU A 15 -0.75 -7.35 4.86
N VAL A 16 0.35 -8.10 4.93
CA VAL A 16 1.72 -7.54 4.93
C VAL A 16 2.01 -6.79 3.62
N ARG A 17 1.58 -7.33 2.47
CA ARG A 17 1.76 -6.65 1.17
C ARG A 17 0.98 -5.34 1.10
N GLU A 18 -0.21 -5.26 1.69
CA GLU A 18 -0.96 -4.01 1.79
C GLU A 18 -0.30 -3.04 2.77
N GLU A 19 0.07 -3.48 3.97
CA GLU A 19 0.73 -2.66 4.99
C GLU A 19 2.02 -2.04 4.47
N THR A 20 2.87 -2.83 3.82
CA THR A 20 4.11 -2.33 3.19
C THR A 20 3.86 -1.30 2.09
N LYS A 21 2.78 -1.42 1.30
CA LYS A 21 2.40 -0.38 0.34
C LYS A 21 2.00 0.91 1.08
N LEU A 22 1.21 0.82 2.16
CA LEU A 22 0.78 1.98 2.93
C LEU A 22 1.96 2.74 3.55
N GLU A 23 2.98 2.04 4.04
CA GLU A 23 4.21 2.64 4.57
C GLU A 23 5.00 3.45 3.54
N THR A 24 4.83 3.17 2.23
CA THR A 24 5.50 3.93 1.16
C THR A 24 4.80 5.23 0.81
N ILE A 25 3.52 5.40 1.18
CA ILE A 25 2.70 6.59 0.88
C ILE A 25 3.38 7.90 1.31
N PRO A 26 3.88 8.06 2.56
CA PRO A 26 4.56 9.29 2.98
C PRO A 26 5.74 9.67 2.09
N ARG A 27 6.49 8.67 1.59
CA ARG A 27 7.65 8.92 0.72
C ARG A 27 7.21 9.40 -0.65
N LEU A 28 6.16 8.81 -1.22
CA LEU A 28 5.63 9.21 -2.52
C LEU A 28 5.01 10.61 -2.48
N LEU A 29 4.35 10.96 -1.37
CA LEU A 29 3.86 12.33 -1.14
C LEU A 29 5.02 13.33 -1.09
N LYS A 30 6.13 13.01 -0.40
CA LYS A 30 7.34 13.84 -0.38
C LYS A 30 7.98 14.02 -1.76
N MET A 31 7.76 13.07 -2.67
CA MET A 31 8.19 13.14 -4.07
C MET A 31 7.23 13.96 -4.95
N GLY A 32 6.16 14.52 -4.38
CA GLY A 32 5.20 15.37 -5.07
C GLY A 32 4.07 14.62 -5.79
N LEU A 33 3.92 13.31 -5.57
CA LEU A 33 2.82 12.55 -6.16
C LEU A 33 1.49 12.90 -5.48
N THR A 34 0.40 12.92 -6.26
CA THR A 34 -0.94 13.12 -5.74
C THR A 34 -1.51 11.83 -5.14
N THR A 35 -2.52 11.94 -4.28
CA THR A 35 -3.23 10.78 -3.71
C THR A 35 -3.77 9.83 -4.78
N GLN A 36 -4.28 10.36 -5.89
CA GLN A 36 -4.78 9.56 -7.01
C GLN A 36 -3.66 8.81 -7.73
N GLN A 37 -2.51 9.47 -7.97
CA GLN A 37 -1.34 8.83 -8.58
C GLN A 37 -0.77 7.72 -7.70
N ILE A 38 -0.74 7.95 -6.38
CA ILE A 38 -0.28 6.97 -5.40
C ILE A 38 -1.22 5.76 -5.36
N ALA A 39 -2.53 5.98 -5.33
CA ALA A 39 -3.53 4.91 -5.36
C ALA A 39 -3.38 4.04 -6.62
N GLN A 40 -3.21 4.67 -7.78
CA GLN A 40 -2.97 3.97 -9.04
C GLN A 40 -1.65 3.20 -9.03
N ALA A 41 -0.55 3.82 -8.61
CA ALA A 41 0.78 3.22 -8.63
C ALA A 41 0.92 2.05 -7.65
N LEU A 42 0.23 2.11 -6.51
CA LEU A 42 0.25 1.07 -5.49
C LEU A 42 -0.89 0.05 -5.65
N GLU A 43 -1.76 0.20 -6.66
CA GLU A 43 -2.97 -0.62 -6.81
C GLU A 43 -3.79 -0.67 -5.50
N LEU A 44 -3.99 0.50 -4.88
CA LEU A 44 -4.75 0.65 -3.64
C LEU A 44 -6.02 1.46 -3.90
N ASP A 45 -6.98 1.31 -2.99
CA ASP A 45 -8.15 2.19 -2.98
C ASP A 45 -7.73 3.63 -2.64
N VAL A 46 -8.28 4.60 -3.38
CA VAL A 46 -7.97 6.02 -3.17
C VAL A 46 -8.39 6.52 -1.79
N GLU A 47 -9.47 5.98 -1.23
CA GLU A 47 -9.93 6.32 0.12
C GLU A 47 -8.96 5.76 1.17
N MET A 48 -8.38 4.59 0.94
CA MET A 48 -7.35 4.03 1.82
C MET A 48 -6.09 4.91 1.82
N VAL A 49 -5.65 5.35 0.64
CA VAL A 49 -4.52 6.29 0.53
C VAL A 49 -4.83 7.60 1.26
N ARG A 50 -6.04 8.13 1.08
CA ARG A 50 -6.50 9.36 1.74
C ARG A 50 -6.52 9.23 3.27
N GLN A 51 -6.96 8.09 3.80
CA GLN A 51 -6.92 7.83 5.23
C GLN A 51 -5.50 7.84 5.79
N VAL A 52 -4.53 7.26 5.07
CA VAL A 52 -3.12 7.32 5.49
C VAL A 52 -2.60 8.76 5.45
N VAL A 53 -2.87 9.51 4.38
CA VAL A 53 -2.48 10.92 4.27
C VAL A 53 -3.05 11.76 5.42
N ASN A 54 -4.32 11.56 5.74
CA ASN A 54 -4.99 12.26 6.85
C ASN A 54 -4.41 11.91 8.22
N LYS A 55 -3.89 10.69 8.42
CA LYS A 55 -3.21 10.27 9.65
C LYS A 55 -1.79 10.84 9.79
N LEU A 56 -1.18 11.27 8.69
CA LEU A 56 0.16 11.86 8.64
C LEU A 56 0.17 13.38 8.83
N SER A 57 -1.01 14.01 8.75
CA SER A 57 -1.22 15.45 8.97
C SER A 57 -1.44 15.74 10.45
#